data_AF-A0A3D2WGB4-F1
#
_entry.id   AF-A0A3D2WGB4-F1
#
_cell.length_a   1.000
_cell.length_b   1.000
_cell.length_c   1.000
_cell.angle_alpha   90.00
_cell.angle_beta   90.00
_cell.angle_gamma   90.00
#
_symmetry.space_group_name_H-M   'P 1'
#
loop_
_entity.id
_entity.type
_entity.pdbx_description
1 polymer ?
#
loop_
_entity_poly.entity_id
_entity_poly.type
_entity_poly.pdbx_seq_one_letter_code
_entity_poly.pdbx_strand_id
1 'polypeptide(L)'
;GFKEAYKKYIEGGWPSMPAPEEVGGQGLPKLINIVMSEILGSANWSWYMYPGLSHGAIHTLMKHGTPEQQEVYLTKLVSGEWTGT
;
A
#
# COMPACT_ATOMS: atom_id res chain seq x y z
N GLY A 1 -16.35 8.23 8.19
CA GLY A 1 -16.49 6.93 7.51
C GLY A 1 -15.20 6.47 6.85
N PHE A 2 -14.71 7.21 5.83
CA PHE A 2 -13.55 6.79 5.03
C PHE A 2 -12.25 6.74 5.84
N LYS A 3 -12.02 7.72 6.72
CA LYS A 3 -10.87 7.76 7.61
C LYS A 3 -10.81 6.55 8.53
N GLU A 4 -11.94 6.17 9.12
CA GLU A 4 -12.08 5.03 10.02
C GLU A 4 -11.92 3.71 9.27
N ALA A 5 -12.47 3.61 8.04
CA ALA A 5 -12.26 2.47 7.17
C ALA A 5 -10.78 2.31 6.79
N TYR A 6 -10.09 3.41 6.46
CA TYR A 6 -8.65 3.40 6.16
C TYR A 6 -7.81 3.01 7.37
N LYS A 7 -8.19 3.49 8.58
CA LYS A 7 -7.54 3.05 9.81
C LYS A 7 -7.66 1.54 10.03
N LYS A 8 -8.87 0.97 9.87
CA LYS A 8 -9.08 -0.49 9.95
C LYS A 8 -8.32 -1.25 8.87
N TYR A 9 -8.19 -0.65 7.69
CA TYR A 9 -7.41 -1.21 6.59
C TYR A 9 -5.92 -1.32 6.97
N ILE A 10 -5.34 -0.27 7.57
CA ILE A 10 -3.97 -0.29 8.10
C ILE A 10 -3.84 -1.31 9.24
N GLU A 11 -4.75 -1.30 10.21
CA GLU A 11 -4.73 -2.21 11.37
C GLU A 11 -4.79 -3.69 10.96
N GLY A 12 -5.46 -4.00 9.84
CA GLY A 12 -5.49 -5.34 9.26
C GLY A 12 -4.24 -5.73 8.45
N GLY A 13 -3.27 -4.82 8.30
CA GLY A 13 -2.03 -5.06 7.55
C GLY A 13 -2.21 -5.06 6.03
N TRP A 14 -3.42 -4.77 5.52
CA TRP A 14 -3.73 -4.85 4.09
C TRP A 14 -2.85 -3.96 3.17
N PRO A 15 -2.37 -2.76 3.56
CA PRO A 15 -1.48 -1.97 2.70
C PRO A 15 -0.18 -2.68 2.31
N SER A 16 0.38 -3.50 3.22
CA SER A 16 1.74 -4.03 3.13
C SER A 16 1.85 -5.40 2.45
N MET A 17 0.72 -5.97 2.00
CA MET A 17 0.63 -7.34 1.49
C MET A 17 1.71 -7.71 0.45
N PRO A 18 1.84 -7.03 -0.70
CA PRO A 18 2.80 -7.43 -1.73
C PRO A 18 4.21 -6.86 -1.52
N ALA A 19 4.40 -5.97 -0.55
CA ALA A 19 5.69 -5.32 -0.35
C ALA A 19 6.73 -6.31 0.21
N PRO A 20 8.02 -6.14 -0.10
CA PRO A 20 9.08 -6.97 0.47
C PRO A 20 9.19 -6.82 2.00
N GLU A 21 9.62 -7.87 2.69
CA GLU A 21 9.78 -7.87 4.15
C GLU A 21 10.83 -6.85 4.62
N GLU A 22 11.86 -6.60 3.80
CA GLU A 22 12.94 -5.65 4.09
C GLU A 22 12.44 -4.21 4.29
N VAL A 23 11.26 -3.89 3.78
CA VAL A 23 10.62 -2.57 3.89
C VAL A 23 9.33 -2.62 4.73
N GLY A 24 9.16 -3.66 5.54
CA GLY A 24 8.00 -3.84 6.43
C GLY A 24 6.76 -4.44 5.75
N GLY A 25 6.95 -5.06 4.58
CA GLY A 25 5.92 -5.78 3.85
C GLY A 25 5.67 -7.20 4.34
N GLN A 26 4.66 -7.86 3.78
CA GLN A 26 4.34 -9.26 4.10
C GLN A 26 4.86 -10.27 3.07
N GLY A 27 5.47 -9.80 1.97
CA GLY A 27 6.01 -10.67 0.92
C GLY A 27 4.97 -11.54 0.21
N LEU A 28 3.68 -11.22 0.30
CA LEU A 28 2.62 -12.05 -0.26
C LEU A 28 2.62 -12.02 -1.80
N PRO A 29 2.18 -13.11 -2.45
CA PRO A 29 2.09 -13.14 -3.90
C PRO A 29 1.23 -12.00 -4.46
N LYS A 30 1.68 -11.37 -5.56
CA LYS A 30 0.95 -10.31 -6.25
C LYS A 30 -0.50 -10.68 -6.60
N LEU A 31 -0.78 -11.97 -6.82
CA LEU A 31 -2.13 -12.46 -7.06
C LEU A 31 -3.10 -12.11 -5.94
N ILE A 32 -2.67 -12.19 -4.67
CA ILE A 32 -3.50 -11.82 -3.52
C ILE A 32 -3.83 -10.33 -3.56
N ASN A 33 -2.86 -9.49 -3.92
CA ASN A 33 -3.09 -8.06 -4.08
C ASN A 33 -4.12 -7.77 -5.18
N ILE A 34 -4.05 -8.46 -6.32
CA ILE A 34 -5.01 -8.30 -7.43
C ILE A 34 -6.44 -8.63 -6.98
N VAL A 35 -6.62 -9.75 -6.28
CA VAL A 35 -7.95 -10.16 -5.77
C VAL A 35 -8.49 -9.12 -4.78
N MET A 36 -7.65 -8.61 -3.88
CA MET A 36 -8.05 -7.58 -2.92
C MET A 36 -8.40 -6.26 -3.61
N SER A 37 -7.62 -5.85 -4.61
CA SER A 37 -7.93 -4.68 -5.44
C SER A 37 -9.30 -4.79 -6.11
N GLU A 38 -9.66 -5.97 -6.62
CA GLU A 38 -10.96 -6.21 -7.24
C GLU A 38 -12.11 -6.11 -6.23
N ILE A 39 -11.97 -6.75 -5.06
CA ILE A 39 -12.99 -6.74 -4.00
C ILE A 39 -13.21 -5.31 -3.50
N LEU A 40 -12.14 -4.58 -3.18
CA LEU A 40 -12.22 -3.22 -2.64
C LEU A 40 -12.69 -2.21 -3.69
N GLY A 41 -12.19 -2.32 -4.92
CA GLY A 41 -12.60 -1.48 -6.04
C GLY A 41 -14.09 -1.65 -6.37
N SER A 42 -14.60 -2.89 -6.33
CA SER A 42 -16.02 -3.18 -6.55
C SER A 42 -16.91 -2.68 -5.42
N ALA A 43 -16.44 -2.77 -4.17
CA ALA A 43 -17.18 -2.28 -3.01
C ALA A 43 -17.23 -0.75 -2.95
N ASN A 44 -16.11 -0.07 -3.21
CA ASN A 44 -16.01 1.38 -3.21
C ASN A 44 -14.76 1.88 -3.94
N TRP A 45 -14.90 2.19 -5.23
CA TRP A 45 -13.80 2.65 -6.08
C TRP A 45 -13.11 3.91 -5.54
N SER A 46 -13.90 4.93 -5.15
CA SER A 46 -13.36 6.20 -4.66
C SER A 46 -12.54 6.03 -3.38
N TRP A 47 -12.96 5.13 -2.49
CA TRP A 47 -12.17 4.80 -1.30
C TRP A 47 -10.92 3.96 -1.65
N TYR A 48 -11.04 3.03 -2.60
CA TYR A 48 -9.90 2.19 -3.01
C TYR A 48 -8.77 3.01 -3.67
N MET A 49 -9.06 4.17 -4.26
CA MET A 49 -8.03 5.03 -4.83
C MET A 49 -6.93 5.44 -3.82
N TYR A 50 -7.24 5.57 -2.53
CA TYR A 50 -6.23 5.91 -1.52
C TYR A 50 -5.10 4.86 -1.42
N PRO A 51 -5.38 3.57 -1.09
CA PRO A 51 -4.34 2.54 -1.10
C PRO A 51 -3.85 2.20 -2.50
N GLY A 52 -4.72 2.23 -3.53
CA GLY A 52 -4.35 1.88 -4.90
C GLY A 52 -3.29 2.80 -5.51
N LEU A 53 -3.42 4.12 -5.33
CA LEU A 53 -2.41 5.08 -5.78
C LEU A 53 -1.11 4.93 -4.98
N SER A 54 -1.23 4.67 -3.68
CA SER A 54 -0.07 4.45 -2.80
C SER A 54 0.78 3.26 -3.25
N HIS A 55 0.16 2.17 -3.73
CA HIS A 55 0.89 1.04 -4.32
C HIS A 55 1.71 1.44 -5.56
N GLY A 56 1.16 2.32 -6.42
CA GLY A 56 1.89 2.87 -7.56
C GLY A 56 3.09 3.72 -7.14
N ALA A 57 2.90 4.56 -6.11
CA ALA A 57 3.97 5.39 -5.55
C ALA A 57 5.09 4.52 -4.94
N ILE A 58 4.73 3.48 -4.18
CA ILE A 58 5.70 2.51 -3.61
C ILE A 58 6.51 1.85 -4.71
N HIS A 59 5.86 1.32 -5.75
CA HIS A 59 6.56 0.66 -6.86
C HIS A 59 7.52 1.62 -7.59
N THR A 60 7.10 2.88 -7.78
CA THR A 60 7.93 3.90 -8.42
C THR A 60 9.16 4.20 -7.56
N LEU A 61 8.96 4.40 -6.26
CA LEU A 61 10.04 4.68 -5.32
C LEU A 61 11.01 3.50 -5.17
N MET A 62 10.52 2.27 -5.08
CA MET A 62 11.37 1.07 -5.04
C MET A 62 12.26 0.94 -6.28
N LYS A 63 11.70 1.25 -7.45
CA LYS A 63 12.40 1.06 -8.73
C LYS A 63 13.37 2.19 -9.06
N HIS A 64 13.05 3.41 -8.63
CA HIS A 64 13.74 4.62 -9.11
C HIS A 64 14.27 5.53 -7.99
N GLY A 65 13.89 5.29 -6.74
CA GLY A 65 14.35 6.09 -5.61
C GLY A 65 15.79 5.82 -5.23
N THR A 66 16.51 6.84 -4.77
CA THR A 66 17.83 6.67 -4.15
C THR A 66 17.71 5.89 -2.84
N PRO A 67 18.80 5.28 -2.32
CA PRO A 67 18.77 4.59 -1.04
C PRO A 67 18.20 5.46 0.10
N GLU A 68 18.56 6.75 0.13
CA GLU A 68 18.09 7.70 1.15
C GLU A 68 16.59 7.97 1.02
N GLN A 69 16.08 8.10 -0.22
CA GLN A 69 14.64 8.27 -0.45
C GLN A 69 13.88 7.00 -0.04
N GLN A 70 14.40 5.83 -0.38
CA GLN A 70 13.80 4.56 -0.02
C GLN A 70 13.70 4.40 1.50
N GLU A 71 14.78 4.70 2.22
CA GLU A 71 14.83 4.61 3.69
C GLU A 71 13.83 5.57 4.37
N VAL A 72 13.69 6.80 3.88
CA VAL A 72 12.81 7.80 4.48
C VAL A 72 11.32 7.50 4.23
N TYR A 73 10.98 7.02 3.03
CA TYR A 73 9.59 6.99 2.56
C TYR A 73 8.96 5.59 2.53
N LEU A 74 9.72 4.53 2.18
CA LEU A 74 9.11 3.22 1.89
C LEU A 74 8.38 2.65 3.11
N THR A 75 9.01 2.63 4.29
CA THR A 75 8.40 2.03 5.48
C THR A 75 7.06 2.69 5.86
N LYS A 76 6.94 4.00 5.68
CA LYS A 76 5.71 4.77 5.98
C LYS A 76 4.63 4.59 4.92
N LEU A 77 5.02 4.42 3.65
CA LEU A 77 4.08 4.14 2.57
C LEU A 77 3.59 2.69 2.63
N VAL A 78 4.48 1.73 2.91
CA VAL A 78 4.17 0.30 3.02
C VAL A 78 3.27 0.02 4.22
N SER A 79 3.50 0.69 5.36
CA SER A 79 2.59 0.58 6.52
C SER A 79 1.22 1.22 6.27
N GLY A 80 1.12 2.10 5.28
CA GLY A 80 -0.07 2.90 5.00
C GLY A 80 -0.23 4.11 5.91
N GLU A 81 0.72 4.39 6.81
CA GLU A 81 0.74 5.63 7.61
C GLU A 81 0.70 6.85 6.70
N TRP A 82 1.47 6.80 5.61
CA TRP A 82 1.46 7.80 4.54
C TRP A 82 0.80 7.21 3.30
N THR A 83 0.17 8.09 2.53
CA THR A 83 -0.35 7.77 1.18
C THR A 83 0.50 8.45 0.13
N GLY A 84 0.48 7.92 -1.09
CA GLY A 84 1.22 8.46 -2.22
C GLY A 84 0.36 8.55 -3.49
N THR A 85 0.75 9.47 -4.36
CA THR A 85 0.20 9.62 -5.72
C THR A 85 1.29 10.11 -6.67
#